data_AF-A0A853BJ24-F1
#
_entry.id   AF-A0A853BJ24-F1
#
_cell.length_a   1.000
_cell.length_b   1.000
_cell.length_c   1.000
_cell.angle_alpha   90.00
_cell.angle_beta   90.00
_cell.angle_gamma   90.00
#
_symmetry.space_group_name_H-M   'P 1'
#
loop_
_entity.id
_entity.type
_entity.pdbx_description
1 polymer ?
#
loop_
_entity_poly.entity_id
_entity_poly.type
_entity_poly.pdbx_seq_one_letter_code
_entity_poly.pdbx_strand_id
1 'polypeptide(L)'
;MRGVRGGGPRRRWTDGAENRPGDRRCPRSPGSDPPRLLELDWSGDLLRFELHPVGEGTELVFTQTFDQLGRAARDTTGWHVCLDALGAHLDGASHEAAGEWRRLNAHYAKEFGPEAATIGPPEGHEPA
;
A
#
# COMPACT_ATOMS: atom_id res chain seq x y z
N MET A 1 -8.72 21.78 32.74
CA MET A 1 -8.83 22.53 31.46
C MET A 1 -8.19 21.68 30.38
N ARG A 2 -8.98 21.32 29.36
CA ARG A 2 -8.58 20.50 28.20
C ARG A 2 -7.71 21.32 27.25
N GLY A 3 -6.76 20.65 26.61
CA GLY A 3 -5.98 21.19 25.50
C GLY A 3 -5.28 20.08 24.72
N VAL A 4 -6.05 19.27 23.98
CA VAL A 4 -5.52 18.44 22.89
C VAL A 4 -5.63 19.27 21.61
N ARG A 5 -4.51 19.61 20.98
CA ARG A 5 -4.44 19.99 19.55
C ARG A 5 -3.07 19.66 18.99
N GLY A 6 -3.05 18.90 17.89
CA GLY A 6 -2.04 19.02 16.85
C GLY A 6 -1.10 17.83 16.70
N GLY A 7 -1.50 16.85 15.91
CA GLY A 7 -0.61 15.77 15.48
C GLY A 7 -1.36 14.71 14.67
N GLY A 8 -2.01 15.11 13.57
CA GLY A 8 -2.52 14.11 12.61
C GLY A 8 -1.36 13.24 12.09
N PRO A 9 -1.63 11.98 11.71
CA PRO A 9 -0.58 11.06 11.29
C PRO A 9 0.20 11.65 10.11
N ARG A 10 1.50 11.87 10.31
CA ARG A 10 2.41 12.24 9.23
C ARG A 10 2.61 11.01 8.37
N ARG A 11 1.90 10.91 7.25
CA ARG A 11 2.11 9.84 6.27
C ARG A 11 3.36 10.18 5.47
N ARG A 12 4.37 9.31 5.53
CA ARG A 12 5.54 9.38 4.64
C ARG A 12 5.53 8.15 3.74
N TRP A 13 5.33 8.38 2.46
CA TRP A 13 5.51 7.36 1.43
C TRP A 13 6.97 7.41 0.98
N THR A 14 7.73 6.36 1.24
CA THR A 14 9.06 6.17 0.64
C THR A 14 8.97 5.01 -0.34
N ASP A 15 9.21 5.31 -1.62
CA ASP A 15 9.56 4.29 -2.60
C ASP A 15 10.94 3.74 -2.22
N GLY A 16 10.95 2.59 -1.55
CA GLY A 16 12.15 1.91 -1.08
C GLY A 16 12.81 1.10 -2.19
N ALA A 17 12.99 1.67 -3.38
CA ALA A 17 13.75 1.06 -4.45
C ALA A 17 15.25 1.36 -4.27
N GLU A 18 15.92 0.71 -3.30
CA GLU A 18 17.39 0.61 -3.33
C GLU A 18 17.82 -0.85 -3.55
N ASN A 19 17.83 -1.24 -4.83
CA ASN A 19 18.32 -2.54 -5.28
C ASN A 19 19.84 -2.49 -5.40
N ARG A 20 20.55 -3.18 -4.49
CA ARG A 20 21.99 -3.41 -4.61
C ARG A 20 22.25 -4.59 -5.58
N PRO A 21 23.07 -4.44 -6.63
CA PRO A 21 23.24 -5.50 -7.63
C PRO A 21 24.09 -6.66 -7.08
N GLY A 22 23.53 -7.87 -7.09
CA GLY A 22 24.21 -9.11 -6.69
C GLY A 22 23.35 -10.10 -5.89
N ASP A 23 22.23 -9.64 -5.34
CA ASP A 23 21.36 -10.44 -4.49
C ASP A 23 20.35 -11.21 -5.37
N ARG A 24 20.77 -12.36 -5.92
CA ARG A 24 19.82 -13.36 -6.44
C ARG A 24 19.04 -13.88 -5.24
N ARG A 25 17.98 -13.16 -4.85
CA ARG A 25 17.21 -13.47 -3.65
C ARG A 25 16.53 -14.82 -3.82
N CYS A 26 16.97 -15.79 -3.02
CA CYS A 26 16.09 -16.85 -2.55
C CYS A 26 14.80 -16.19 -2.01
N PRO A 27 13.60 -16.67 -2.33
CA PRO A 27 12.38 -16.12 -1.76
C PRO A 27 12.48 -16.26 -0.25
N ARG A 28 12.61 -15.13 0.45
CA ARG A 28 12.52 -15.09 1.91
C ARG A 28 11.12 -15.61 2.24
N SER A 29 11.02 -16.74 2.94
CA SER A 29 9.72 -17.24 3.40
C SER A 29 8.99 -16.10 4.12
N PRO A 30 7.68 -15.91 3.89
CA PRO A 30 6.91 -14.87 4.57
C PRO A 30 7.13 -14.98 6.08
N GLY A 31 7.66 -13.91 6.69
CA GLY A 31 7.94 -13.83 8.12
C GLY A 31 6.80 -13.18 8.90
N SER A 32 6.68 -13.52 10.18
CA SER A 32 5.85 -12.77 11.12
C SER A 32 6.61 -12.54 12.42
N ASP A 33 6.53 -11.31 12.94
CA ASP A 33 7.00 -10.93 14.28
C ASP A 33 5.91 -10.08 14.96
N PRO A 34 4.89 -10.70 15.58
CA PRO A 34 3.79 -9.96 16.16
C PRO A 34 4.23 -9.09 17.37
N PRO A 35 3.69 -7.87 17.53
CA PRO A 35 2.72 -7.18 16.66
C PRO A 35 3.38 -6.32 15.56
N ARG A 36 4.70 -6.42 15.35
CA ARG A 36 5.50 -5.43 14.62
C ARG A 36 5.59 -5.69 13.12
N LEU A 37 5.52 -6.94 12.69
CA LEU A 37 5.75 -7.33 11.30
C LEU A 37 4.81 -8.45 10.86
N LEU A 38 4.24 -8.26 9.67
CA LEU A 38 3.58 -9.29 8.90
C LEU A 38 4.07 -9.23 7.45
N GLU A 39 4.60 -10.34 6.95
CA GLU A 39 4.84 -10.56 5.53
C GLU A 39 3.92 -11.68 5.03
N LEU A 40 3.39 -11.54 3.81
CA LEU A 40 2.56 -12.57 3.18
C LEU A 40 2.69 -12.55 1.66
N ASP A 41 2.60 -13.73 1.05
CA ASP A 41 2.43 -13.88 -0.40
C ASP A 41 1.00 -13.51 -0.78
N TRP A 42 0.88 -12.67 -1.80
CA TRP A 42 -0.39 -12.32 -2.42
C TRP A 42 -0.29 -12.51 -3.92
N SER A 43 -0.75 -13.68 -4.40
CA SER A 43 -0.78 -13.97 -5.84
C SER A 43 0.59 -13.79 -6.52
N GLY A 44 1.65 -14.21 -5.83
CA GLY A 44 3.05 -14.10 -6.25
C GLY A 44 3.74 -12.79 -5.84
N ASP A 45 3.01 -11.76 -5.41
CA ASP A 45 3.61 -10.54 -4.87
C ASP A 45 3.93 -10.72 -3.39
N LEU A 46 5.00 -10.09 -2.90
CA LEU A 46 5.32 -10.07 -1.47
C LEU A 46 4.77 -8.78 -0.86
N LEU A 47 3.87 -8.92 0.12
CA LEU A 47 3.40 -7.81 0.93
C LEU A 47 4.10 -7.80 2.27
N ARG A 48 4.48 -6.62 2.74
CA ARG A 48 5.11 -6.39 4.03
C ARG A 48 4.42 -5.24 4.75
N PHE A 49 3.98 -5.51 5.97
CA PHE A 49 3.33 -4.56 6.88
C PHE A 49 4.21 -4.40 8.12
N GLU A 50 4.73 -3.20 8.35
CA GLU A 50 5.55 -2.86 9.52
C GLU A 50 4.84 -1.84 10.39
N LEU A 51 4.72 -2.14 11.68
CA LEU A 51 4.12 -1.25 12.66
C LEU A 51 5.19 -0.63 13.55
N HIS A 52 5.29 0.69 13.52
CA HIS A 52 6.21 1.46 14.34
C HIS A 52 5.42 2.31 15.36
N PRO A 53 5.74 2.24 16.66
CA PRO A 53 5.14 3.14 17.63
C PRO A 53 5.62 4.58 17.37
N VAL A 54 4.68 5.53 17.32
CA VAL A 54 4.96 6.97 17.13
C VAL A 54 4.13 7.77 18.13
N GLY A 55 4.76 8.14 19.25
CA GLY A 55 4.05 8.76 20.38
C GLY A 55 2.98 7.83 20.93
N GLU A 56 1.75 8.33 21.03
CA GLU A 56 0.57 7.54 21.44
C GLU A 56 -0.08 6.78 20.27
N GLY A 57 0.46 6.89 19.07
CA GLY A 57 -0.07 6.27 17.85
C GLY A 57 0.86 5.22 17.25
N THR A 58 0.45 4.73 16.08
CA THR A 58 1.20 3.75 15.29
C THR A 58 1.32 4.25 13.86
N GLU A 59 2.53 4.17 13.31
CA GLU A 59 2.79 4.31 11.88
C GLU A 59 2.81 2.92 11.23
N LEU A 60 2.03 2.74 10.18
CA LEU A 60 2.08 1.57 9.32
C LEU A 60 2.92 1.91 8.08
N VAL A 61 3.99 1.16 7.88
CA VAL A 61 4.74 1.15 6.62
C VAL A 61 4.33 -0.08 5.83
N PHE A 62 3.72 0.14 4.67
CA PHE A 62 3.32 -0.90 3.74
C PHE A 62 4.28 -0.92 2.55
N THR A 63 4.82 -2.10 2.24
CA THR A 63 5.64 -2.33 1.05
C THR A 63 5.07 -3.51 0.26
N GLN A 64 4.93 -3.33 -1.06
CA GLN A 64 4.60 -4.40 -1.99
C GLN A 64 5.77 -4.59 -2.96
N THR A 65 6.24 -5.82 -3.09
CA THR A 65 7.18 -6.22 -4.14
C THR A 65 6.41 -6.96 -5.22
N PHE A 66 6.39 -6.42 -6.43
CA PHE A 66 5.64 -6.98 -7.56
C PHE A 66 6.45 -8.09 -8.23
N ASP A 67 5.82 -9.25 -8.42
CA ASP A 67 6.34 -10.27 -9.33
C ASP A 67 6.00 -9.92 -10.79
N GLN A 68 4.84 -9.29 -10.99
CA GLN A 68 4.35 -8.90 -12.30
C GLN A 68 4.17 -7.39 -12.40
N LEU A 69 5.14 -6.72 -13.02
CA LEU A 69 5.14 -5.26 -13.19
C LEU A 69 3.85 -4.73 -13.79
N GLY A 70 3.25 -5.45 -14.76
CA GLY A 70 2.02 -5.05 -15.45
C GLY A 70 0.81 -4.78 -14.56
N ARG A 71 0.80 -5.32 -13.33
CA ARG A 71 -0.26 -5.11 -12.34
C ARG A 71 0.03 -3.96 -11.38
N ALA A 72 1.24 -3.42 -11.37
CA ALA A 72 1.71 -2.53 -10.30
C ALA A 72 0.80 -1.32 -10.12
N ALA A 73 0.37 -0.65 -11.20
CA ALA A 73 -0.52 0.51 -11.09
C ALA A 73 -1.87 0.17 -10.45
N ARG A 74 -2.54 -0.90 -10.89
CA ARG A 74 -3.86 -1.30 -10.35
C ARG A 74 -3.75 -1.82 -8.92
N ASP A 75 -2.70 -2.57 -8.59
CA ASP A 75 -2.55 -3.21 -7.30
C ASP A 75 -2.14 -2.17 -6.25
N THR A 76 -1.21 -1.25 -6.56
CA THR A 76 -0.93 -0.08 -5.71
C THR A 76 -2.17 0.76 -5.46
N THR A 77 -3.00 0.99 -6.48
CA THR A 77 -4.25 1.73 -6.32
C THR A 77 -5.19 1.03 -5.35
N GLY A 78 -5.34 -0.30 -5.47
CA GLY A 78 -6.15 -1.12 -4.56
C GLY A 78 -5.66 -1.01 -3.12
N TRP A 79 -4.36 -1.14 -2.89
CA TRP A 79 -3.80 -1.00 -1.54
C TRP A 79 -3.99 0.41 -0.97
N HIS A 80 -3.81 1.45 -1.78
CA HIS A 80 -4.01 2.83 -1.34
C HIS A 80 -5.42 3.04 -0.78
N VAL A 81 -6.46 2.68 -1.54
CA VAL A 81 -7.85 2.87 -1.09
C VAL A 81 -8.19 2.00 0.11
N CYS A 82 -7.63 0.78 0.19
CA CYS A 82 -7.81 -0.10 1.34
C CYS A 82 -7.16 0.47 2.61
N LEU A 83 -5.98 1.07 2.50
CA LEU A 83 -5.26 1.65 3.62
C LEU A 83 -5.89 2.96 4.10
N ASP A 84 -6.46 3.76 3.19
CA ASP A 84 -7.25 4.94 3.56
C ASP A 84 -8.57 4.54 4.24
N ALA A 85 -9.25 3.50 3.74
CA ALA A 85 -10.44 2.95 4.39
C ALA A 85 -10.11 2.37 5.78
N LEU A 86 -8.97 1.70 5.95
CA LEU A 86 -8.48 1.24 7.25
C LEU A 86 -8.25 2.43 8.20
N GLY A 87 -7.60 3.49 7.73
CA GLY A 87 -7.40 4.71 8.51
C GLY A 87 -8.72 5.33 8.97
N ALA A 88 -9.66 5.53 8.04
CA ALA A 88 -10.99 6.06 8.36
C ALA A 88 -11.74 5.16 9.37
N HIS A 89 -11.66 3.84 9.20
CA HIS A 89 -12.29 2.89 10.12
C HIS A 89 -11.74 3.02 11.55
N LEU A 90 -10.42 3.14 11.71
CA LEU A 90 -9.77 3.33 13.01
C LEU A 90 -10.15 4.67 13.67
N ASP A 91 -10.45 5.69 12.86
CA ASP A 91 -10.97 6.99 13.32
C ASP A 91 -12.49 7.02 13.55
N GLY A 92 -13.19 5.89 13.32
CA GLY A 92 -14.64 5.80 13.43
C GLY A 92 -15.42 6.50 12.30
N ALA A 93 -14.79 6.71 11.15
CA ALA A 93 -15.36 7.32 9.95
C ALA A 93 -15.59 6.29 8.82
N SER A 94 -16.36 6.68 7.80
CA SER A 94 -16.55 5.92 6.56
C SER A 94 -15.70 6.47 5.42
N HIS A 95 -15.34 5.62 4.45
CA HIS A 95 -14.51 5.97 3.30
C HIS A 95 -15.15 5.53 1.97
N GLU A 96 -15.25 6.44 1.00
CA GLU A 96 -15.86 6.20 -0.32
C GLU A 96 -14.80 5.84 -1.39
N ALA A 97 -14.44 4.56 -1.47
CA ALA A 97 -13.30 4.10 -2.28
C ALA A 97 -13.51 4.20 -3.81
N ALA A 98 -14.74 4.02 -4.31
CA ALA A 98 -14.98 3.82 -5.74
C ALA A 98 -14.66 5.05 -6.61
N GLY A 99 -14.96 6.25 -6.12
CA GLY A 99 -14.66 7.49 -6.84
C GLY A 99 -13.18 7.86 -6.85
N GLU A 100 -12.46 7.44 -5.82
CA GLU A 100 -11.05 7.74 -5.62
C GLU A 100 -10.14 6.79 -6.40
N TRP A 101 -10.50 5.50 -6.46
CA TRP A 101 -9.73 4.48 -7.16
C TRP A 101 -9.39 4.89 -8.60
N ARG A 102 -10.37 5.41 -9.37
CA ARG A 102 -10.13 5.83 -10.77
C ARG A 102 -9.07 6.93 -10.88
N ARG A 103 -9.13 7.94 -10.01
CA ARG A 103 -8.17 9.05 -10.03
C ARG A 103 -6.78 8.57 -9.65
N LEU A 104 -6.69 7.73 -8.62
CA LEU A 104 -5.44 7.16 -8.15
C LEU A 104 -4.84 6.20 -9.18
N ASN A 105 -5.65 5.38 -9.85
CA ASN A 105 -5.16 4.49 -10.90
C ASN A 105 -4.55 5.24 -12.08
N ALA A 106 -5.23 6.29 -12.55
CA ALA A 106 -4.67 7.16 -13.58
C ALA A 106 -3.37 7.84 -13.12
N HIS A 107 -3.28 8.23 -11.85
CA HIS A 107 -2.07 8.80 -11.27
C HIS A 107 -0.92 7.78 -11.24
N TYR A 108 -1.13 6.59 -10.69
CA TYR A 108 -0.10 5.55 -10.59
C TYR A 108 0.33 4.98 -11.95
N ALA A 109 -0.61 4.82 -12.89
CA ALA A 109 -0.28 4.41 -14.25
C ALA A 109 0.62 5.44 -14.96
N LYS A 110 0.40 6.74 -14.68
CA LYS A 110 1.26 7.81 -15.19
C LYS A 110 2.63 7.80 -14.51
N GLU A 111 2.66 7.67 -13.19
CA GLU A 111 3.90 7.76 -12.39
C GLU A 111 4.83 6.56 -12.63
N PHE A 112 4.28 5.33 -12.66
CA PHE A 112 5.06 4.11 -12.88
C PHE A 112 5.35 3.84 -14.36
N GLY A 113 4.65 4.52 -15.27
CA GLY A 113 4.77 4.35 -16.70
C GLY A 113 3.91 3.21 -17.28
N PRO A 114 3.85 3.11 -18.61
CA PRO A 114 2.89 2.26 -19.32
C PRO A 114 3.11 0.76 -19.08
N GLU A 115 4.36 0.32 -18.85
CA GLU A 115 4.67 -1.09 -18.58
C GLU A 115 4.03 -1.58 -17.28
N ALA A 116 3.85 -0.68 -16.31
CA ALA A 116 3.25 -0.96 -15.01
C ALA A 116 1.71 -1.02 -15.03
N ALA A 117 1.09 -0.76 -16.18
CA ALA A 117 -0.35 -0.68 -16.38
C ALA A 117 -0.83 -1.55 -17.55
N THR A 118 -0.05 -2.55 -17.94
CA THR A 118 -0.40 -3.47 -19.04
C THR A 118 -1.49 -4.49 -18.66
N ILE A 119 -1.74 -4.69 -17.37
CA ILE A 119 -2.78 -5.57 -16.85
C ILE A 119 -3.83 -4.69 -16.16
N GLY A 120 -5.02 -4.64 -16.75
CA GLY A 120 -6.15 -3.85 -16.25
C GLY A 120 -6.77 -4.40 -14.96
N PRO A 121 -7.68 -3.65 -14.33
CA PRO A 121 -8.48 -4.16 -13.21
C PRO A 121 -9.30 -5.40 -13.61
N PRO A 122 -9.61 -6.30 -12.66
CA PRO A 122 -10.47 -7.45 -12.94
C PRO A 122 -11.86 -7.03 -13.47
N GLU A 123 -12.44 -7.85 -14.34
CA GLU A 123 -13.78 -7.67 -14.92
C GLU A 123 -14.82 -7.26 -13.86
N GLY A 124 -15.70 -6.31 -14.19
CA GLY A 124 -16.72 -5.77 -13.27
C GLY A 124 -16.34 -4.47 -12.55
N HIS A 125 -15.13 -3.94 -12.78
CA HIS A 125 -14.71 -2.59 -12.39
C HIS A 125 -14.68 -1.64 -13.61
N GLU A 126 -15.39 -2.00 -14.68
CA GLU A 126 -15.54 -1.19 -15.88
C GLU A 126 -16.66 -0.15 -15.70
N PRO A 127 -16.58 1.01 -16.39
CA PRO A 127 -17.57 2.06 -16.25
C PRO A 127 -18.96 1.59 -16.75
N ALA A 128 -19.99 1.96 -15.99
CA ALA A 128 -21.35 2.11 -16.53
C ALA A 128 -21.43 3.34 -17.46
#